data_AF-A0A3D1PIE4-F1
#
_entry.id   AF-A0A3D1PIE4-F1
#
_cell.length_a   1.000
_cell.length_b   1.000
_cell.length_c   1.000
_cell.angle_alpha   90.00
_cell.angle_beta   90.00
_cell.angle_gamma   90.00
#
_symmetry.space_group_name_H-M   'P 1'
#
loop_
_entity.id
_entity.type
_entity.pdbx_description
1 polymer ?
#
loop_
_entity_poly.entity_id
_entity_poly.type
_entity_poly.pdbx_seq_one_letter_code
_entity_poly.pdbx_strand_id
1 'polypeptide(L)' 'MNLRQKIEQVNLYLTQKLSGYEVIPANWGWHIHKGDTYCGLLHYQETKGWQGQALTYLPSEVREQLKKLT' A
#
# COMPACT_ATOMS: atom_id res chain seq x y z
N MET A 1 12.79 -2.75 13.80
CA MET A 1 12.49 -1.59 12.95
C MET A 1 11.32 -0.85 13.58
N ASN A 2 11.34 0.47 13.70
CA ASN A 2 10.18 1.18 14.27
C ASN A 2 9.05 1.29 13.23
N LEU A 3 7.82 1.55 13.68
CA LEU A 3 6.64 1.65 12.81
C LEU A 3 6.80 2.71 11.71
N ARG A 4 7.49 3.81 12.02
CA ARG A 4 7.72 4.94 11.09
C ARG A 4 8.63 4.56 9.92
N GLN A 5 9.72 3.85 10.19
CA GLN A 5 10.64 3.31 9.17
C GLN A 5 9.94 2.30 8.26
N LYS A 6 9.04 1.48 8.83
CA LYS A 6 8.22 0.53 8.08
C LYS A 6 7.25 1.25 7.14
N ILE A 7 6.60 2.30 7.63
CA ILE A 7 5.71 3.17 6.83
C ILE A 7 6.49 3.83 5.69
N GLU A 8 7.67 4.39 5.96
CA GLU A 8 8.50 5.04 4.92
C GLU A 8 8.98 4.06 3.85
N GLN A 9 9.43 2.86 4.24
CA GLN A 9 9.84 1.82 3.30
C GLN A 9 8.67 1.37 2.40
N VAL A 10 7.49 1.20 2.99
CA VAL A 10 6.30 0.80 2.22
C VAL A 10 5.86 1.92 1.30
N ASN A 11 5.88 3.17 1.77
CA ASN A 11 5.56 4.32 0.94
C ASN A 11 6.50 4.38 -0.27
N LEU A 12 7.82 4.28 -0.03
CA LEU A 12 8.82 4.26 -1.10
C LEU A 12 8.59 3.10 -2.07
N TYR A 13 8.32 1.90 -1.56
CA TYR A 13 8.07 0.71 -2.37
C TYR A 13 6.82 0.87 -3.25
N LEU A 14 5.71 1.35 -2.68
CA LEU A 14 4.46 1.58 -3.40
C LEU A 14 4.64 2.64 -4.48
N THR A 15 5.28 3.78 -4.17
CA THR A 15 5.55 4.84 -5.15
C THR A 15 6.46 4.34 -6.29
N GLN A 16 7.45 3.50 -6.01
CA GLN A 16 8.36 2.96 -7.03
C GLN A 16 7.73 1.87 -7.90
N LYS A 17 6.97 0.95 -7.30
CA LYS A 17 6.42 -0.22 -8.02
C LYS A 17 5.09 0.03 -8.68
N LEU A 18 4.34 1.03 -8.21
CA LEU A 18 3.08 1.40 -8.80
C LEU A 18 3.26 2.58 -9.75
N SER A 19 4.15 2.47 -10.74
CA SER A 19 4.48 3.52 -11.71
C SER A 19 3.34 3.91 -12.69
N GLY A 20 2.10 3.61 -12.34
CA GLY A 20 0.87 4.04 -13.02
C GLY A 20 -0.30 4.19 -12.04
N TYR A 21 -0.01 4.22 -10.73
CA TYR A 21 -0.98 4.50 -9.69
C TYR A 21 -0.57 5.78 -8.96
N GLU A 22 -1.56 6.53 -8.52
CA GLU A 22 -1.38 7.60 -7.55
C GLU A 22 -1.56 7.03 -6.14
N VAL A 23 -0.60 7.29 -5.26
CA VAL A 23 -0.56 6.79 -3.88
C VAL A 23 -0.66 7.98 -2.95
N ILE A 24 -1.83 8.22 -2.39
CA ILE A 24 -2.15 9.40 -1.59
C ILE A 24 -2.21 9.00 -0.11
N PRO A 25 -1.38 9.59 0.78
CA PRO A 25 -1.46 9.31 2.22
C PRO A 25 -2.84 9.66 2.82
N ALA A 26 -3.29 8.83 3.76
CA ALA A 26 -4.55 9.00 4.50
C ALA A 26 -4.32 8.77 6.01
N ASN A 27 -5.29 9.16 6.85
CA ASN A 27 -5.19 9.07 8.32
C ASN A 27 -4.81 7.67 8.85
N TRP A 28 -5.04 6.61 8.07
CA TRP A 28 -4.75 5.23 8.47
C TRP A 28 -4.15 4.38 7.34
N GLY A 29 -3.54 4.99 6.33
CA GLY A 29 -2.99 4.23 5.20
C GLY A 29 -2.81 5.07 3.94
N TRP A 30 -3.16 4.50 2.80
CA TRP A 30 -2.99 5.12 1.49
C TRP A 30 -4.22 4.89 0.61
N HIS A 31 -4.75 5.96 0.04
CA HIS A 31 -5.67 5.88 -1.08
C HIS A 31 -4.86 5.54 -2.33
N ILE A 32 -5.30 4.50 -3.03
CA ILE A 32 -4.67 4.06 -4.28
C ILE A 32 -5.61 4.41 -5.43
N HIS A 33 -5.08 5.10 -6.42
CA HIS A 33 -5.79 5.44 -7.66
C HIS A 33 -5.02 4.90 -8.86
N LYS A 34 -5.71 4.52 -9.92
CA LYS A 34 -5.10 4.16 -11.21
C LYS A 34 -5.68 5.05 -12.29
N GLY A 35 -4.97 6.09 -12.67
CA GLY A 35 -5.56 7.22 -13.39
C GLY A 35 -6.73 7.80 -12.58
N ASP A 36 -7.87 8.04 -13.22
CA ASP A 36 -9.06 8.61 -12.58
C ASP A 36 -9.85 7.59 -11.72
N THR A 37 -9.43 6.33 -11.69
CA THR A 37 -10.16 5.28 -10.95
C THR A 37 -9.64 5.17 -9.53
N TYR A 38 -10.51 5.41 -8.55
CA TYR A 38 -10.21 5.10 -7.16
C TYR A 38 -10.24 3.57 -6.91
N CYS A 39 -9.11 3.00 -6.55
CA CYS A 39 -8.96 1.56 -6.27
C CYS A 39 -9.26 1.19 -4.81
N GLY A 40 -9.35 2.18 -3.92
CA GLY A 40 -9.69 1.96 -2.51
C GLY A 40 -8.61 2.41 -1.53
N LEU A 41 -8.84 2.09 -0.26
CA LEU A 41 -7.89 2.30 0.83
C LEU A 41 -7.02 1.06 1.01
N LEU A 42 -5.70 1.25 1.12
CA LEU A 42 -4.73 0.28 1.60
C LEU A 42 -4.29 0.69 3.01
N HIS A 43 -4.39 -0.20 3.99
CA HIS A 43 -3.95 0.09 5.35
C HIS A 43 -3.30 -1.11 6.01
N TYR A 44 -2.48 -0.86 7.02
CA TYR A 44 -1.81 -1.91 7.80
C TYR A 44 -2.53 -2.14 9.13
N GLN A 45 -2.81 -3.39 9.45
CA GLN A 45 -3.29 -3.83 10.76
C GLN A 45 -2.26 -4.75 11.40
N GLU A 46 -1.90 -4.52 12.65
CA GLU A 46 -0.83 -5.28 13.33
C GLU A 46 -1.10 -6.80 13.35
N THR A 47 -2.34 -7.20 13.57
CA THR A 47 -2.73 -8.62 13.68
C THR A 47 -3.05 -9.29 12.33
N LYS A 48 -3.35 -8.51 11.29
CA LYS A 48 -3.83 -9.02 9.99
C LYS A 48 -2.97 -8.61 8.80
N GLY A 49 -1.91 -7.84 9.03
CA GLY A 49 -1.07 -7.26 8.00
C GLY A 49 -1.77 -6.23 7.13
N TRP A 50 -1.36 -6.18 5.86
CA TRP A 50 -1.93 -5.28 4.86
C TRP A 50 -3.36 -5.68 4.49
N GLN A 51 -4.25 -4.70 4.48
CA GLN A 51 -5.70 -4.85 4.32
C GLN A 51 -6.27 -3.72 3.46
N GLY A 52 -7.53 -3.90 3.07
CA GLY A 52 -8.33 -2.89 2.37
C GLY A 52 -8.55 -3.19 0.89
N GLN A 53 -9.53 -2.51 0.30
CA GLN A 53 -10.00 -2.78 -1.06
C GLN A 53 -8.87 -2.59 -2.08
N ALA A 54 -8.01 -1.59 -1.90
CA ALA A 54 -6.92 -1.33 -2.83
C ALA A 54 -6.00 -2.53 -3.01
N LEU A 55 -5.84 -3.38 -1.99
CA LEU A 55 -4.97 -4.56 -2.04
C LEU A 55 -5.35 -5.48 -3.21
N THR A 56 -6.63 -5.66 -3.52
CA THR A 56 -7.07 -6.55 -4.61
C THR A 56 -6.74 -6.00 -6.00
N TYR A 57 -6.60 -4.68 -6.13
CA TYR A 57 -6.25 -3.96 -7.36
C TYR A 57 -4.74 -3.86 -7.59
N LEU A 58 -3.92 -4.20 -6.58
CA LEU A 58 -2.47 -4.22 -6.72
C LEU A 58 -2.01 -5.45 -7.52
N PRO A 59 -0.94 -5.32 -8.33
CA PRO A 59 -0.29 -6.46 -8.95
C PRO A 59 0.08 -7.55 -7.93
N SER A 60 0.05 -8.81 -8.35
CA SER A 60 0.38 -9.96 -7.47
C SER A 60 1.75 -9.83 -6.81
N GLU A 61 2.76 -9.38 -7.55
CA GLU A 61 4.12 -9.14 -7.04
C GLU A 61 4.14 -8.12 -5.89
N VAL A 62 3.34 -7.06 -6.01
CA VAL A 62 3.22 -6.02 -4.97
C VAL A 62 2.56 -6.59 -3.73
N ARG A 63 1.49 -7.39 -3.89
CA ARG A 63 0.83 -8.07 -2.76
C ARG A 63 1.77 -9.01 -2.02
N GLU A 64 2.54 -9.82 -2.76
CA GLU A 64 3.49 -10.75 -2.16
C GLU A 64 4.63 -10.03 -1.44
N GLN A 65 5.10 -8.91 -1.96
CA GLN A 65 6.13 -8.13 -1.27
C GLN A 65 5.58 -7.43 -0.02
N LEU A 66 4.35 -6.91 -0.06
CA LEU A 66 3.68 -6.35 1.12
C LEU A 66 3.58 -7.37 2.26
N LYS A 67 3.32 -8.65 1.95
CA LYS A 67 3.32 -9.75 2.95
C LYS A 67 4.70 -10.03 3.57
N LYS A 68 5.80 -9.66 2.92
CA LYS A 68 7.16 -9.79 3.48
C LYS A 68 7.55 -8.57 4.32
N LEU A 69 6.88 -7.45 4.08
CA LEU A 69 7.05 -6.21 4.84
C LEU A 69 6.15 -6.18 6.08
N THR A 70 5.37 -7.22 6.36
CA THR A 70 4.62 -7.46 7.61
C THR A 70 5.53 -8.05 8.68
#